data_AF-A0A830GEM7-F1
#
_entry.id   AF-A0A830GEM7-F1
#
_cell.length_a   1.000
_cell.length_b   1.000
_cell.length_c   1.000
_cell.angle_alpha   90.00
_cell.angle_beta   90.00
_cell.angle_gamma   90.00
#
_symmetry.space_group_name_H-M   'P 1'
#
loop_
_entity.id
_entity.type
_entity.pdbx_description
1 polymer ?
#
loop_
_entity_poly.entity_id
_entity_poly.type
_entity_poly.pdbx_seq_one_letter_code
_entity_poly.pdbx_strand_id
1 'polypeptide(L)'
;MSGTFDDHATAQTTHHQSEIHYVGSRKQGETIVTTHPGGERLTPERSLQIARHSPSGFAVGYRGSGPAQLALAVLLDYTDNAALAREHYQRIRGGASGLKERTE
;
A
#
# COMPACT_ATOMS: atom_id res chain seq x y z
N MET A 1 23.91 30.34 -16.43
CA MET A 1 24.50 30.70 -15.13
C MET A 1 23.38 30.77 -14.10
N SER A 2 23.60 30.12 -12.94
CA SER A 2 23.02 30.26 -11.59
C SER A 2 21.52 30.59 -11.47
N GLY A 3 20.65 29.83 -10.78
CA GLY A 3 20.85 28.88 -9.69
C GLY A 3 20.43 29.54 -8.37
N THR A 4 19.33 29.06 -7.78
CA THR A 4 19.01 28.95 -6.33
C THR A 4 17.64 28.28 -6.23
N PHE A 5 17.62 26.96 -5.99
CA PHE A 5 16.45 26.29 -5.43
C PHE A 5 16.75 26.12 -3.95
N ASP A 6 15.96 26.80 -3.12
CA ASP A 6 16.19 26.91 -1.69
C ASP A 6 16.11 25.56 -0.99
N ASP A 7 17.10 25.39 -0.13
CA ASP A 7 17.27 24.37 0.89
C ASP A 7 16.06 24.31 1.82
N HIS A 8 15.24 23.27 1.65
CA HIS A 8 14.52 22.69 2.78
C HIS A 8 15.01 21.27 2.99
N ALA A 9 16.16 21.21 3.66
CA ALA A 9 16.69 20.05 4.36
C ALA A 9 15.60 19.47 5.26
N THR A 10 14.84 18.52 4.72
CA THR A 10 13.98 17.67 5.53
C THR A 10 14.91 16.63 6.12
N ALA A 11 15.19 16.78 7.40
CA ALA A 11 16.01 15.88 8.18
C ALA A 11 15.59 14.42 7.90
N GLN A 12 16.44 13.70 7.18
CA GLN A 12 16.27 12.28 6.92
C GLN A 12 16.51 11.54 8.24
N THR A 13 15.44 11.28 8.98
CA THR A 13 15.45 10.35 10.11
C THR A 13 15.97 9.01 9.60
N THR A 14 17.22 8.72 9.90
CA THR A 14 17.95 7.53 9.44
C THR A 14 17.53 6.34 10.28
N HIS A 15 16.32 5.84 10.06
CA HIS A 15 15.97 4.47 10.45
C HIS A 15 16.60 3.55 9.42
N HIS A 16 17.78 3.02 9.73
CA HIS A 16 18.47 2.02 8.91
C HIS A 16 17.81 0.63 9.04
N GLN A 17 16.49 0.56 8.97
CA GLN A 17 15.76 -0.64 8.56
C GLN A 17 15.73 -0.55 7.04
N SER A 18 16.42 -1.47 6.36
CA SER A 18 16.51 -1.57 4.90
C SER A 18 15.25 -1.03 4.22
N GLU A 19 15.38 0.10 3.52
CA GLU A 19 14.26 0.77 2.86
C GLU A 19 13.65 -0.21 1.84
N ILE A 20 12.44 -0.71 2.12
CA ILE A 20 11.72 -1.58 1.20
C ILE A 20 10.92 -0.68 0.27
N HIS A 21 11.21 -0.77 -1.03
CA HIS A 21 10.41 -0.10 -2.05
C HIS A 21 9.47 -1.08 -2.73
N TYR A 22 8.23 -0.67 -2.91
CA TYR A 22 7.24 -1.39 -3.71
C TYR A 22 7.13 -0.72 -5.09
N VAL A 23 7.57 -1.42 -6.13
CA VAL A 23 7.56 -0.89 -7.50
C VAL A 23 6.43 -1.54 -8.29
N GLY A 24 5.46 -0.71 -8.70
CA GLY A 24 4.37 -1.13 -9.57
C GLY A 24 4.72 -1.00 -11.05
N SER A 25 4.44 -2.03 -11.85
CA SER A 25 4.51 -1.98 -13.32
C SER A 25 3.24 -2.57 -13.92
N ARG A 26 2.84 -2.07 -15.09
CA ARG A 26 1.70 -2.61 -15.84
C ARG A 26 2.19 -3.33 -17.09
N LYS A 27 1.92 -4.64 -17.19
CA LYS A 27 2.30 -5.47 -18.33
C LYS A 27 1.07 -6.19 -18.87
N GLN A 28 0.79 -6.04 -20.16
CA GLN A 28 -0.36 -6.68 -20.82
C GLN A 28 -1.72 -6.47 -20.09
N GLY A 29 -1.90 -5.32 -19.45
CA GLY A 29 -3.11 -5.00 -18.70
C GLY A 29 -3.10 -5.41 -17.23
N GLU A 30 -2.19 -6.28 -16.82
CA GLU A 30 -2.00 -6.74 -15.44
C GLU A 30 -1.12 -5.77 -14.63
N THR A 31 -1.50 -5.52 -13.38
CA THR A 31 -0.67 -4.76 -12.43
C THR A 31 0.22 -5.73 -11.65
N ILE A 32 1.53 -5.56 -11.76
CA ILE A 32 2.55 -6.35 -11.08
C ILE A 32 3.27 -5.45 -10.10
N VAL A 33 3.45 -5.91 -8.86
CA VAL A 33 4.19 -5.19 -7.82
C VAL A 33 5.33 -6.06 -7.34
N THR A 34 6.53 -5.48 -7.26
CA THR A 34 7.73 -6.16 -6.78
C THR A 34 8.39 -5.38 -5.66
N THR A 35 8.95 -6.10 -4.69
CA THR A 35 9.77 -5.50 -3.62
C THR A 35 11.18 -5.22 -4.14
N HIS A 36 11.82 -4.17 -3.62
CA HIS A 36 13.25 -3.93 -3.78
C HIS A 36 13.88 -3.71 -2.39
N PRO A 37 15.09 -4.26 -2.15
CA PRO A 37 15.96 -4.94 -3.12
C PRO A 37 15.62 -6.42 -3.39
N GLY A 38 14.67 -7.03 -2.65
CA GLY A 38 14.40 -8.48 -2.70
C GLY A 38 13.93 -9.03 -4.05
N GLY A 39 13.30 -8.22 -4.90
CA GLY A 39 12.80 -8.64 -6.21
C GLY A 39 11.58 -9.54 -6.15
N GLU A 40 10.99 -9.73 -4.97
CA GLU A 40 9.88 -10.64 -4.76
C GLU A 40 8.59 -10.03 -5.32
N ARG A 41 7.84 -10.84 -6.06
CA ARG A 41 6.54 -10.42 -6.58
C ARG A 41 5.51 -10.51 -5.47
N LEU A 42 4.83 -9.39 -5.21
CA LEU A 42 3.68 -9.37 -4.33
C LEU A 42 2.50 -10.08 -5.01
N THR A 43 1.81 -10.93 -4.26
CA THR A 43 0.71 -11.74 -4.77
C THR A 43 -0.55 -11.57 -3.91
N PRO A 44 -1.76 -11.76 -4.46
CA PRO A 44 -2.99 -11.43 -3.75
C PRO A 44 -3.41 -12.46 -2.70
N GLU A 45 -2.79 -13.63 -2.59
CA GLU A 45 -3.28 -14.76 -1.77
C GLU A 45 -3.36 -14.41 -0.28
N ARG A 46 -2.29 -13.82 0.29
CA ARG A 46 -2.27 -13.42 1.71
C ARG A 46 -3.35 -12.38 2.02
N SER A 47 -3.52 -11.39 1.13
CA SER A 47 -4.51 -10.34 1.32
C SER A 47 -5.94 -10.84 1.09
N LEU A 48 -6.16 -11.78 0.16
CA LEU A 48 -7.47 -12.37 -0.13
C LEU A 48 -7.98 -13.24 1.02
N GLN A 49 -7.10 -13.83 1.84
CA GLN A 49 -7.46 -14.54 3.06
C GLN A 49 -8.08 -13.61 4.11
N ILE A 50 -7.67 -12.33 4.14
CA ILE A 50 -8.16 -11.35 5.12
C ILE A 50 -9.41 -10.64 4.61
N ALA A 51 -9.46 -10.33 3.31
CA ALA A 51 -10.56 -9.63 2.70
C ALA A 51 -10.73 -10.07 1.24
N ARG A 52 -11.82 -10.78 0.92
CA ARG A 52 -12.09 -11.25 -0.45
C ARG A 52 -12.72 -10.14 -1.29
N HIS A 53 -11.88 -9.37 -1.97
CA HIS A 53 -12.35 -8.32 -2.86
C HIS A 53 -11.89 -8.57 -4.28
N SER A 54 -12.71 -9.30 -5.02
CA SER A 54 -12.49 -9.80 -6.39
C SER A 54 -11.18 -10.58 -6.58
N PRO A 55 -11.21 -11.83 -7.08
CA PRO A 55 -10.01 -12.60 -7.37
C PRO A 55 -9.21 -12.07 -8.57
N SER A 56 -9.66 -10.98 -9.22
CA SER A 56 -9.10 -10.44 -10.46
C SER A 56 -7.73 -9.75 -10.32
N GLY A 57 -7.07 -9.84 -9.15
CA GLY A 57 -5.72 -9.34 -8.93
C GLY A 57 -5.62 -7.86 -8.54
N PHE A 58 -4.39 -7.35 -8.53
CA PHE A 58 -4.10 -5.96 -8.20
C PHE A 58 -4.48 -5.00 -9.33
N ALA A 59 -4.84 -3.78 -8.95
CA ALA A 59 -5.06 -2.68 -9.89
C ALA A 59 -4.58 -1.36 -9.30
N VAL A 60 -4.13 -0.46 -10.17
CA VAL A 60 -3.83 0.95 -9.87
C VAL A 60 -4.73 1.84 -10.71
N GLY A 61 -5.41 2.81 -10.10
CA GLY A 61 -6.42 3.65 -10.78
C GLY A 61 -7.71 3.87 -9.96
N TYR A 62 -8.75 4.43 -10.58
CA TYR A 62 -9.95 4.88 -9.88
C TYR A 62 -10.81 3.73 -9.31
N ARG A 63 -11.35 3.99 -8.10
CA ARG A 63 -12.28 3.22 -7.24
C ARG A 63 -12.59 1.78 -7.67
N GLY A 64 -12.28 0.83 -6.78
CA GLY A 64 -12.69 -0.57 -6.94
C GLY A 64 -12.01 -1.49 -5.94
N SER A 65 -12.24 -2.79 -6.08
CA SER A 65 -11.64 -3.82 -5.22
C SER A 65 -10.13 -3.99 -5.44
N GLY A 66 -9.62 -3.73 -6.65
CA GLY A 66 -8.21 -3.94 -7.01
C GLY A 66 -7.21 -3.03 -6.28
N PRO A 67 -7.40 -1.68 -6.25
CA PRO A 67 -6.52 -0.79 -5.47
C PRO A 67 -6.60 -1.06 -3.97
N ALA A 68 -7.78 -1.45 -3.50
CA ALA A 68 -8.01 -1.81 -2.11
C ALA A 68 -7.21 -3.10 -1.76
N GLN A 69 -7.33 -4.14 -2.59
CA GLN A 69 -6.60 -5.39 -2.41
C GLN A 69 -5.08 -5.18 -2.43
N LEU A 70 -4.60 -4.32 -3.33
CA LEU A 70 -3.19 -3.94 -3.40
C LEU A 70 -2.71 -3.26 -2.11
N ALA A 71 -3.47 -2.29 -1.59
CA ALA A 71 -3.12 -1.60 -0.34
C ALA A 71 -3.04 -2.58 0.84
N LEU A 72 -3.97 -3.53 0.94
CA LEU A 72 -3.93 -4.56 1.97
C LEU A 72 -2.70 -5.47 1.84
N ALA A 73 -2.34 -5.86 0.61
CA ALA A 73 -1.17 -6.70 0.36
C ALA A 73 0.14 -6.00 0.76
N VAL A 74 0.31 -4.71 0.44
CA VAL A 74 1.50 -3.93 0.84
C VAL A 74 1.58 -3.79 2.35
N LEU A 75 0.46 -3.48 3.02
CA LEU A 75 0.44 -3.39 4.48
C LEU A 75 0.79 -4.72 5.15
N LEU A 76 0.31 -5.85 4.62
CA LEU A 76 0.64 -7.17 5.15
C LEU A 76 2.10 -7.52 4.97
N ASP A 77 2.63 -7.27 3.78
CA ASP A 77 4.03 -7.54 3.47
C ASP A 77 4.97 -6.71 4.35
N TYR A 78 4.65 -5.42 4.51
CA TYR A 78 5.48 -4.50 5.31
C TYR A 78 5.42 -4.76 6.82
N THR A 79 4.26 -5.18 7.33
CA THR A 79 4.02 -5.25 8.79
C THR A 79 4.05 -6.66 9.35
N ASP A 80 3.93 -7.67 8.47
CA ASP A 80 3.62 -9.08 8.79
C ASP A 80 2.52 -9.24 9.86
N ASN A 81 1.61 -8.26 9.95
CA ASN A 81 0.59 -8.18 10.98
C ASN A 81 -0.80 -8.03 10.36
N ALA A 82 -1.54 -9.13 10.35
CA ALA A 82 -2.88 -9.19 9.77
C ALA A 82 -3.90 -8.24 10.42
N ALA A 83 -3.82 -8.04 11.74
CA ALA A 83 -4.75 -7.19 12.47
C ALA A 83 -4.52 -5.71 12.13
N LEU A 84 -3.25 -5.28 12.17
CA LEU A 84 -2.85 -3.92 11.83
C LEU A 84 -3.16 -3.61 10.36
N ALA A 85 -2.82 -4.52 9.45
CA ALA A 85 -3.13 -4.36 8.03
C ALA A 85 -4.64 -4.24 7.77
N ARG A 86 -5.47 -5.03 8.47
CA ARG A 86 -6.94 -4.98 8.34
C ARG A 86 -7.52 -3.66 8.86
N GLU A 87 -7.02 -3.15 9.99
CA GLU A 87 -7.47 -1.87 10.56
C GLU A 87 -7.20 -0.72 9.59
N HIS A 88 -5.97 -0.60 9.11
CA HIS A 88 -5.59 0.47 8.19
C HIS A 88 -6.25 0.33 6.81
N TYR A 89 -6.47 -0.90 6.34
CA TYR A 89 -7.14 -1.18 5.08
C TYR A 89 -8.59 -0.67 5.03
N GLN A 90 -9.35 -0.81 6.12
CA GLN A 90 -10.74 -0.34 6.17
C GLN A 90 -10.85 1.17 5.92
N ARG A 91 -9.87 1.94 6.40
CA ARG A 91 -9.78 3.39 6.19
C ARG A 91 -9.49 3.77 4.72
N ILE A 92 -8.76 2.92 4.00
CA ILE A 92 -8.44 3.12 2.57
C ILE A 92 -9.65 2.77 1.69
N ARG A 93 -10.37 1.70 2.04
CA ARG A 93 -11.56 1.22 1.32
C ARG A 93 -12.77 2.15 1.47
N GLY A 94 -13.07 2.55 2.70
CA GLY A 94 -14.22 3.37 3.03
C GLY A 94 -13.71 4.70 3.53
N GLY A 95 -13.71 5.73 2.67
CA GLY A 95 -13.48 7.10 3.13
C GLY A 95 -14.36 7.37 4.35
N ALA A 96 -13.72 7.56 5.50
CA ALA A 96 -14.30 7.98 6.78
C ALA A 96 -15.75 7.52 7.06
N SER A 97 -16.03 6.22 6.99
CA SER A 97 -17.32 5.68 7.48
C SER A 97 -17.06 4.75 8.65
N GLY A 98 -16.73 5.35 9.80
CA GLY A 98 -16.43 4.61 11.03
C GLY A 98 -16.30 5.43 12.31
N LEU A 99 -16.20 6.76 12.24
CA LEU A 99 -16.43 7.63 13.40
C LEU A 99 -17.91 8.04 13.39
N LYS A 100 -18.80 7.13 13.77
CA LYS A 100 -20.04 7.59 14.40
C LYS A 100 -19.64 8.00 15.80
N GLU A 101 -19.60 9.31 16.03
CA GLU A 101 -19.39 9.91 17.33
C GLU A 101 -20.26 9.19 18.37
N ARG A 102 -19.62 8.73 19.45
CA ARG A 102 -20.33 8.43 20.69
C ARG A 102 -20.67 9.78 21.30
N THR A 103 -21.86 10.28 21.01
CA THR A 103 -22.47 11.36 21.79
C THR A 103 -23.32 10.70 22.86
N GLU A 104 -22.95 10.95 24.11
CA GLU A 104 -23.75 10.66 25.31
C GLU A 104 -25.08 11.43 25.32
#